data_AF-A0A518EMN3-F1
#
_entry.id   AF-A0A518EMN3-F1
#
_cell.length_a   1.000
_cell.length_b   1.000
_cell.length_c   1.000
_cell.angle_alpha   90.00
_cell.angle_beta   90.00
_cell.angle_gamma   90.00
#
_symmetry.space_group_name_H-M   'P 1'
#
loop_
_entity.id
_entity.type
_entity.pdbx_description
1 polymer ?
#
loop_
_entity_poly.entity_id
_entity_poly.type
_entity_poly.pdbx_seq_one_letter_code
_entity_poly.pdbx_strand_id
1 'polypeptide(L)'
;MKEIEVDCPCCEARILIDVRTKTVLRHTPKASLNEFGRPDGGTGAWDRAHARVSARKGRGTDAFDDALAREQSREKNFDDLFEKAKAKVDGKKKALDGDESDA
;
A
#
# COMPACT_ATOMS: atom_id res chain seq x y z
N MET A 1 29.02 4.08 7.84
CA MET A 1 28.04 3.58 6.86
C MET A 1 28.83 2.83 5.79
N LYS A 2 28.42 1.64 5.33
CA LYS A 2 29.10 0.95 4.22
C LYS A 2 28.17 1.02 3.01
N GLU A 3 28.50 1.88 2.07
CA GLU A 3 27.72 2.10 0.85
C GLU A 3 28.53 1.64 -0.35
N ILE A 4 27.86 1.06 -1.34
CA ILE A 4 28.46 0.70 -2.62
C ILE A 4 27.67 1.35 -3.76
N GLU A 5 28.39 1.86 -4.74
CA GLU A 5 27.83 2.28 -6.02
C GLU A 5 28.01 1.16 -7.03
N VAL A 6 26.92 0.77 -7.67
CA VAL A 6 26.90 -0.26 -8.72
C VAL A 6 26.11 0.23 -9.92
N ASP A 7 26.54 -0.14 -11.12
CA ASP A 7 25.79 0.11 -12.34
C ASP A 7 24.84 -1.07 -12.61
N CYS A 8 23.57 -0.81 -12.92
CA CYS A 8 22.66 -1.89 -13.32
C CYS A 8 23.14 -2.48 -14.65
N PRO A 9 23.38 -3.80 -14.74
CA PRO A 9 23.71 -4.44 -16.01
C PRO A 9 22.57 -4.35 -17.04
N CYS A 10 21.35 -4.03 -16.58
CA CYS A 10 20.13 -3.98 -17.37
C CYS A 10 19.90 -2.65 -18.11
N CYS A 11 20.23 -1.54 -17.46
CA CYS A 11 19.84 -0.19 -17.89
C CYS A 11 20.92 0.85 -17.63
N GLU A 12 22.10 0.41 -17.17
CA GLU A 12 23.26 1.23 -16.87
C GLU A 12 22.96 2.39 -15.89
N ALA A 13 21.90 2.26 -15.10
CA ALA A 13 21.57 3.19 -14.04
C ALA A 13 22.55 3.03 -12.88
N ARG A 14 22.98 4.15 -12.29
CA ARG A 14 23.80 4.17 -11.07
C ARG A 14 22.92 3.95 -9.84
N ILE A 15 23.24 2.92 -9.08
CA ILE A 15 22.50 2.51 -7.88
C ILE A 15 23.43 2.63 -6.67
N LEU A 16 22.99 3.37 -5.65
CA LEU A 16 23.64 3.43 -4.35
C LEU A 16 22.95 2.49 -3.37
N ILE A 17 23.69 1.54 -2.82
CA ILE A 17 23.17 0.48 -1.94
C ILE A 17 23.90 0.53 -0.60
N ASP A 18 23.14 0.52 0.51
CA ASP A 18 23.69 0.21 1.83
C ASP A 18 23.78 -1.31 2.00
N VAL A 19 25.00 -1.84 2.01
CA VAL A 19 25.23 -3.30 2.10
C VAL A 19 24.81 -3.89 3.44
N ARG A 20 24.73 -3.09 4.51
CA ARG A 20 24.33 -3.61 5.83
C ARG A 20 22.84 -3.87 5.89
N THR A 21 22.05 -2.94 5.37
CA THR A 21 20.58 -3.02 5.37
C THR A 21 20.03 -3.66 4.10
N LYS A 22 20.87 -3.86 3.08
CA LYS A 22 20.47 -4.32 1.72
C LYS A 22 19.45 -3.39 1.08
N THR A 23 19.48 -2.10 1.44
CA THR A 23 18.51 -1.12 0.98
C THR A 23 19.10 -0.30 -0.16
N VAL A 24 18.30 -0.08 -1.21
CA VAL A 24 18.63 0.88 -2.27
C VAL A 24 18.35 2.28 -1.77
N LEU A 25 19.39 3.08 -1.60
CA LEU A 25 19.30 4.47 -1.14
C LEU A 25 18.99 5.42 -2.30
N ARG A 26 19.62 5.20 -3.45
CA ARG A 26 19.45 6.07 -4.63
C ARG A 26 19.51 5.26 -5.91
N HIS A 27 18.63 5.60 -6.85
CA HIS A 27 18.62 5.05 -8.20
C HIS A 27 18.61 6.22 -9.20
N THR A 28 19.72 6.40 -9.92
CA THR A 28 19.88 7.49 -10.88
C THR A 28 20.00 6.89 -12.29
N PRO A 29 19.07 7.17 -13.22
CA PRO A 29 19.18 6.68 -14.59
C PRO A 29 20.42 7.26 -15.28
N LYS A 30 20.95 6.54 -16.28
CA LYS A 30 22.10 7.00 -17.07
C LYS A 30 21.81 8.39 -17.66
N ALA A 31 22.73 9.33 -17.45
CA ALA A 31 22.60 10.67 -18.03
C ALA A 31 22.70 10.57 -19.56
N SER A 32 21.69 11.05 -20.27
CA SER A 32 21.83 11.29 -21.72
C SER A 32 22.78 12.46 -21.90
N LEU A 33 23.86 12.23 -22.65
CA LEU A 33 24.78 13.27 -23.08
C LEU A 33 24.31 13.75 -24.46
N ASN A 34 24.30 15.06 -24.69
CA ASN A 34 24.07 15.60 -26.02
C ASN A 34 25.31 15.45 -26.91
N GLU A 35 25.17 15.80 -28.19
CA GLU A 35 26.23 15.76 -29.22
C GLU A 35 27.50 16.55 -28.85
N PHE A 36 27.42 17.43 -27.86
CA PHE A 36 28.54 18.23 -27.33
C PHE A 36 29.15 17.68 -26.04
N GLY A 37 28.79 16.46 -25.63
CA GLY A 37 29.34 15.80 -24.45
C GLY A 37 28.96 16.46 -23.12
N ARG A 38 27.95 17.33 -23.12
CA ARG A 38 27.39 17.93 -21.89
C ARG A 38 26.19 17.09 -21.43
N PRO A 39 25.91 17.03 -20.13
CA PRO A 39 24.66 16.46 -19.66
C PRO A 39 23.52 17.23 -20.33
N ASP A 40 22.64 16.52 -21.02
CA ASP A 40 21.35 17.10 -21.38
C ASP A 40 20.65 17.39 -20.05
N GLY A 41 20.71 18.65 -19.62
CA GLY A 41 19.90 19.20 -18.55
C GLY A 41 18.46 19.18 -19.01
N GLY A 42 17.90 17.97 -19.12
CA GLY A 42 16.66 17.71 -19.80
C GLY A 42 15.53 18.41 -19.07
N THR A 43 14.80 19.24 -19.80
CA THR A 43 13.50 19.82 -19.44
C THR A 43 12.58 18.82 -18.72
N GLY A 44 12.64 17.53 -19.06
CA GLY A 44 11.85 16.47 -18.41
C GLY A 44 12.34 15.97 -17.04
N ALA A 45 13.48 16.42 -16.51
CA ALA A 45 13.96 16.00 -15.18
C ALA A 45 13.08 16.57 -14.06
N TRP A 46 12.65 17.83 -14.21
CA TRP A 46 11.73 18.49 -13.28
C TRP A 46 10.32 17.87 -13.35
N ASP A 47 9.83 17.59 -14.55
CA ASP A 47 8.52 16.95 -14.74
C ASP A 47 8.48 15.55 -14.10
N ARG A 48 9.55 14.76 -14.25
CA ARG A 48 9.67 13.45 -13.59
C ARG A 48 9.73 13.56 -12.07
N ALA A 49 10.45 14.56 -11.55
CA ALA A 49 10.51 14.81 -10.11
C ALA A 49 9.13 15.23 -9.58
N HIS A 50 8.44 16.13 -10.27
CA HIS A 50 7.10 16.57 -9.94
C HIS A 50 6.09 15.42 -9.97
N ALA A 51 6.09 14.61 -11.05
CA ALA A 51 5.24 13.42 -11.16
C ALA A 51 5.46 12.44 -10.00
N ARG A 52 6.72 12.21 -9.59
CA ARG A 52 7.05 11.32 -8.47
C ARG A 52 6.54 11.85 -7.13
N VAL A 53 6.62 13.16 -6.90
CA VAL A 53 6.09 13.79 -5.68
C VAL A 53 4.56 13.78 -5.67
N SER A 54 3.92 14.12 -6.78
CA SER A 54 2.47 14.09 -6.91
C SER A 54 1.90 12.68 -6.73
N ALA A 55 2.55 11.65 -7.28
CA ALA A 55 2.16 10.25 -7.07
C ALA A 55 2.27 9.78 -5.61
N ARG A 56 3.20 10.36 -4.81
CA ARG A 56 3.31 10.05 -3.38
C ARG A 56 2.14 10.61 -2.57
N LYS A 57 1.61 11.79 -2.95
CA LYS A 57 0.43 12.37 -2.28
C LYS A 57 -0.81 11.50 -2.47
N GLY A 58 -1.06 11.02 -3.69
CA GLY A 58 -2.20 10.12 -3.97
C GLY A 58 -2.15 8.82 -3.17
N ARG A 59 -0.99 8.14 -3.14
CA ARG A 59 -0.87 6.87 -2.39
C ARG A 59 -1.08 7.00 -0.87
N GLY A 60 -0.80 8.17 -0.30
CA GLY A 60 -0.97 8.41 1.14
C GLY A 60 -2.43 8.56 1.53
N THR A 61 -3.22 9.28 0.72
CA THR A 61 -4.66 9.44 0.92
C THR A 61 -5.37 8.10 0.70
N ASP A 62 -5.03 7.40 -0.37
CA ASP A 62 -5.66 6.12 -0.71
C ASP A 62 -5.43 5.07 0.39
N ALA A 63 -4.21 5.00 0.95
CA ALA A 63 -3.91 4.05 2.04
C ALA A 63 -4.62 4.38 3.35
N PHE A 64 -4.83 5.67 3.65
CA PHE A 64 -5.57 6.10 4.83
C PHE A 64 -7.07 5.82 4.66
N ASP A 65 -7.63 6.15 3.50
CA ASP A 65 -9.03 5.91 3.19
C ASP A 65 -9.35 4.41 3.16
N ASP A 66 -8.46 3.58 2.60
CA ASP A 66 -8.56 2.11 2.64
C ASP A 66 -8.52 1.56 4.08
N ALA A 67 -7.64 2.10 4.93
CA ALA A 67 -7.55 1.70 6.33
C ALA A 67 -8.81 2.09 7.10
N LEU A 68 -9.32 3.31 6.87
CA LEU A 68 -10.53 3.82 7.49
C LEU A 68 -11.77 3.02 7.05
N ALA A 69 -11.90 2.72 5.77
CA ALA A 69 -12.98 1.90 5.22
C ALA A 69 -12.98 0.49 5.83
N ARG A 70 -11.80 -0.10 6.04
CA ARG A 70 -11.67 -1.41 6.70
C ARG A 70 -12.15 -1.36 8.15
N GLU A 71 -11.78 -0.34 8.93
CA GLU A 71 -12.25 -0.21 10.32
C GLU A 71 -13.77 0.03 10.39
N GLN A 72 -14.34 0.89 9.54
CA GLN A 72 -15.79 1.09 9.48
C GLN A 72 -16.56 -0.18 9.10
N SER A 73 -15.99 -1.01 8.23
CA SER A 73 -16.62 -2.29 7.85
C SER A 73 -16.62 -3.31 8.99
N ARG A 74 -15.63 -3.25 9.91
CA ARG A 74 -15.55 -4.17 11.04
C ARG A 74 -16.67 -3.95 12.04
N GLU A 75 -16.99 -2.69 12.36
CA GLU A 75 -18.09 -2.35 13.28
C GLU A 75 -19.41 -2.96 12.81
N LYS A 76 -19.75 -2.75 11.53
CA LYS A 76 -20.94 -3.35 10.91
C LYS A 76 -20.93 -4.87 10.93
N ASN A 77 -19.78 -5.49 10.66
CA ASN A 77 -19.64 -6.94 10.69
C ASN A 77 -19.85 -7.51 12.10
N PHE A 78 -19.46 -6.80 13.16
CA PHE A 78 -19.70 -7.24 14.54
C PHE A 78 -21.18 -7.20 14.89
N ASP A 79 -21.88 -6.11 14.55
CA ASP A 79 -23.33 -5.99 14.79
C ASP A 79 -24.11 -7.09 14.06
N ASP A 80 -23.76 -7.38 12.80
CA ASP A 80 -24.36 -8.47 12.03
C ASP A 80 -24.13 -9.84 12.67
N LEU A 81 -22.95 -10.07 13.26
CA LEU A 81 -22.64 -11.30 13.98
C LEU A 81 -23.41 -11.40 15.30
N PHE A 82 -23.56 -10.29 16.03
CA PHE A 82 -24.36 -10.24 17.25
C PHE A 82 -25.83 -10.51 16.98
N GLU A 83 -26.41 -9.86 15.97
CA GLU A 83 -27.81 -10.07 15.58
C GLU A 83 -28.04 -11.50 15.10
N LYS A 84 -27.13 -12.08 14.30
CA LYS A 84 -27.21 -13.50 13.91
C LYS A 84 -27.12 -14.45 15.10
N ALA A 85 -26.26 -14.16 16.08
CA ALA A 85 -26.14 -14.96 17.29
C ALA A 85 -27.41 -14.88 18.14
N LYS A 86 -27.95 -13.67 18.32
CA LYS A 86 -29.21 -13.42 19.04
C LYS A 86 -30.39 -14.14 18.38
N ALA A 87 -30.55 -14.01 17.06
CA ALA A 87 -31.59 -14.69 16.30
C ALA A 87 -31.51 -16.23 16.42
N LYS A 88 -30.30 -16.81 16.45
CA LYS A 88 -30.13 -18.25 16.69
C LYS A 88 -30.56 -18.68 18.09
N VAL A 89 -30.22 -17.89 19.11
CA VAL A 89 -30.60 -18.18 20.50
C VAL A 89 -32.11 -18.05 20.68
N ASP A 90 -32.71 -16.99 20.14
CA ASP A 90 -34.14 -16.74 20.24
C ASP A 90 -34.96 -17.77 19.45
N GLY A 91 -34.48 -18.18 18.28
CA GLY A 91 -35.08 -19.28 17.51
C GLY A 91 -35.01 -20.62 18.25
N LYS A 92 -33.89 -20.90 18.92
CA LYS A 92 -33.73 -22.12 19.73
C LYS A 92 -34.59 -22.11 20.99
N LYS A 93 -34.77 -20.96 21.65
CA LYS A 93 -35.70 -20.81 22.78
C LYS A 93 -37.14 -21.07 22.34
N LYS A 94 -37.61 -20.41 21.28
CA LYS A 94 -38.97 -20.62 20.76
C LYS A 94 -39.26 -22.06 20.33
N ALA A 95 -38.26 -22.78 19.82
CA ALA A 95 -38.39 -24.19 19.47
C ALA A 95 -38.48 -25.11 20.71
N LEU A 96 -37.90 -24.71 21.85
CA LEU A 96 -37.98 -25.44 23.12
C LEU A 96 -39.28 -25.11 23.87
N ASP A 97 -39.72 -23.85 23.84
CA ASP A 97 -40.94 -23.38 24.49
C ASP A 97 -42.23 -23.83 23.74
N GLY A 98 -42.14 -24.18 22.45
CA GLY A 98 -43.26 -24.66 21.64
C GLY A 98 -43.54 -26.16 21.74
N ASP A 99 -42.60 -26.95 22.26
CA ASP A 99 -42.73 -28.41 22.43
C ASP A 99 -43.45 -28.77 23.75
N GLU A 100 -43.52 -27.83 24.72
CA GLU A 100 -44.17 -28.02 26.03
C GLU A 100 -45.69 -27.73 26.02
N SER A 101 -46.24 -27.29 24.88
CA SER A 101 -47.68 -27.01 24.71
C SER A 101 -48.46 -28.11 23.97
N ASP A 102 -47.80 -29.20 23.56
CA ASP A 102 -48.40 -30.34 22.82
C ASP A 102 -48.13 -31.71 23.48
N ALA A 103 -47.88 -31.73 24.81
CA ALA A 103 -47.74 -32.95 25.63
C ALA A 103 -48.79 -33.04 26.75
#